data_AF-A0A971H129-F1
#
_entry.id   AF-A0A971H129-F1
#
_cell.length_a   1.000
_cell.length_b   1.000
_cell.length_c   1.000
_cell.angle_alpha   90.00
_cell.angle_beta   90.00
_cell.angle_gamma   90.00
#
_symmetry.space_group_name_H-M   'P 1'
#
loop_
_entity.id
_entity.type
_entity.pdbx_description
1 polymer ?
#
loop_
_entity_poly.entity_id
_entity_poly.type
_entity_poly.pdbx_seq_one_letter_code
_entity_poly.pdbx_strand_id
1 'polypeptide(L)'
;MIIMRNKFDKELDLLNKELIEMGNLIESSIKVAITALDEQNIELAKRVIENDKEIDNMERTIEQRCLRLLIQHQPVAKDLRFISAALKMITDMERIGDQAADI
;
A
#
# COMPACT_ATOMS: atom_id res chain seq x y z
N MET A 1 -6.08 28.21 13.76
CA MET A 1 -5.36 26.95 14.10
C MET A 1 -6.23 25.69 14.01
N ILE A 2 -7.53 25.71 14.37
CA ILE A 2 -8.45 24.54 14.34
C ILE A 2 -8.67 23.97 12.92
N ILE A 3 -8.78 24.82 11.89
CA ILE A 3 -9.04 24.38 10.50
C ILE A 3 -7.85 23.57 9.91
N MET A 4 -6.62 23.89 10.32
CA MET A 4 -5.40 23.30 9.77
C MET A 4 -5.16 21.87 10.27
N ARG A 5 -5.58 21.57 11.51
CA ARG A 5 -5.54 20.22 12.06
C ARG A 5 -6.56 19.29 11.39
N ASN A 6 -7.76 19.79 11.07
CA ASN A 6 -8.78 19.01 10.36
C ASN A 6 -8.31 18.53 8.98
N LYS A 7 -7.59 19.38 8.22
CA LYS A 7 -7.03 18.97 6.93
C LYS A 7 -5.94 17.90 7.09
N PHE A 8 -5.03 18.07 8.04
CA PHE A 8 -3.98 17.08 8.30
C PHE A 8 -4.56 15.73 8.74
N ASP A 9 -5.52 15.74 9.67
CA ASP A 9 -6.20 14.52 10.14
C ASP A 9 -6.90 13.79 8.97
N LYS A 10 -7.52 14.53 8.05
CA LYS A 10 -8.11 13.94 6.82
C LYS A 10 -7.09 13.30 5.89
N GLU A 11 -5.91 13.89 5.77
CA GLU A 11 -4.83 13.30 4.97
C GLU A 11 -4.25 12.05 5.63
N LEU A 12 -4.18 12.01 6.97
CA LEU A 12 -3.81 10.81 7.71
C LEU A 12 -4.87 9.69 7.57
N ASP A 13 -6.15 10.04 7.62
CA ASP A 13 -7.24 9.09 7.35
C ASP A 13 -7.18 8.55 5.93
N LEU A 14 -6.83 9.40 4.96
CA LEU A 14 -6.66 8.99 3.57
C LEU A 14 -5.45 8.06 3.41
N LEU A 15 -4.31 8.39 4.01
CA LEU A 15 -3.13 7.52 4.06
C LEU A 15 -3.50 6.13 4.63
N ASN A 16 -4.27 6.10 5.71
CA ASN A 16 -4.70 4.83 6.31
C ASN A 16 -5.61 4.03 5.38
N LYS A 17 -6.49 4.68 4.60
CA LYS A 17 -7.33 4.00 3.62
C LYS A 17 -6.51 3.41 2.47
N GLU A 18 -5.53 4.14 1.96
CA GLU A 18 -4.64 3.67 0.90
C GLU A 18 -3.83 2.45 1.36
N LEU A 19 -3.35 2.44 2.61
CA LEU A 19 -2.69 1.26 3.20
C LEU A 19 -3.62 0.05 3.24
N ILE A 20 -4.88 0.22 3.64
CA ILE A 20 -5.88 -0.85 3.66
C ILE A 20 -6.16 -1.36 2.24
N GLU A 21 -6.30 -0.46 1.28
CA GLU A 21 -6.56 -0.81 -0.12
C GLU A 21 -5.39 -1.59 -0.73
N MET A 22 -4.14 -1.18 -0.48
CA MET A 22 -2.96 -1.95 -0.91
C MET A 22 -2.95 -3.35 -0.29
N GLY A 23 -3.31 -3.46 1.00
CA GLY A 23 -3.43 -4.75 1.69
C GLY A 23 -4.50 -5.66 1.07
N ASN A 24 -5.64 -5.11 0.68
CA ASN A 24 -6.71 -5.87 0.01
C ASN A 24 -6.26 -6.37 -1.37
N LEU A 25 -5.51 -5.57 -2.13
CA LEU A 25 -4.94 -5.99 -3.42
C LEU A 25 -3.99 -7.17 -3.22
N ILE A 26 -3.07 -7.07 -2.26
CA ILE A 26 -2.13 -8.14 -1.93
C ILE A 26 -2.87 -9.42 -1.52
N GLU A 27 -3.87 -9.32 -0.64
CA GLU A 27 -4.69 -10.46 -0.23
C GLU A 27 -5.38 -11.12 -1.43
N SER A 28 -5.90 -10.31 -2.37
CA SER A 28 -6.49 -10.81 -3.60
C SER A 28 -5.47 -11.50 -4.50
N SER A 29 -4.29 -10.91 -4.69
CA SER A 29 -3.21 -11.48 -5.50
C SER A 29 -2.77 -12.83 -4.95
N ILE A 30 -2.58 -12.97 -3.64
CA ILE A 30 -2.23 -14.24 -3.00
C ILE A 30 -3.31 -15.31 -3.27
N LYS A 31 -4.60 -14.97 -3.10
CA LYS A 31 -5.70 -15.90 -3.34
C LYS A 31 -5.75 -16.37 -4.79
N VAL A 32 -5.58 -15.45 -5.73
CA VAL A 32 -5.59 -15.77 -7.17
C VAL A 32 -4.37 -16.61 -7.54
N ALA A 33 -3.18 -16.31 -7.00
CA ALA A 33 -1.96 -17.09 -7.25
C ALA A 33 -2.10 -18.54 -6.78
N ILE A 34 -2.60 -18.75 -5.55
CA ILE A 34 -2.86 -20.09 -5.02
C ILE A 34 -3.88 -20.85 -5.88
N THR A 35 -4.94 -20.17 -6.31
CA THR A 35 -5.96 -20.77 -7.19
C THR A 35 -5.36 -21.13 -8.56
N ALA A 36 -4.56 -20.25 -9.13
CA ALA A 36 -3.88 -20.47 -10.40
C ALA A 36 -2.96 -21.70 -10.35
N LEU A 37 -2.23 -21.86 -9.24
CA LEU A 37 -1.35 -22.99 -9.00
C LEU A 37 -2.13 -24.31 -8.84
N ASP A 38 -3.19 -24.31 -8.02
CA ASP A 38 -4.01 -25.50 -7.75
C ASP A 38 -4.74 -25.99 -9.01
N GLU A 39 -5.29 -25.06 -9.79
CA GLU A 39 -6.01 -25.35 -11.04
C GLU A 39 -5.09 -25.49 -12.27
N GLN A 40 -3.79 -25.23 -12.13
CA GLN A 40 -2.82 -25.11 -13.23
C GLN A 40 -3.28 -24.12 -14.31
N ASN A 41 -3.91 -23.02 -13.90
CA ASN A 41 -4.55 -22.05 -14.76
C ASN A 41 -3.60 -20.89 -15.12
N ILE A 42 -2.98 -21.00 -16.30
CA ILE A 42 -1.99 -20.03 -16.81
C ILE A 42 -2.58 -18.61 -16.97
N GLU A 43 -3.87 -18.49 -17.30
CA GLU A 43 -4.49 -17.17 -17.49
C GLU A 43 -4.67 -16.44 -16.15
N LEU A 44 -4.99 -17.17 -15.08
CA LEU A 44 -5.01 -16.60 -13.74
C LEU A 44 -3.60 -16.20 -13.27
N ALA A 45 -2.59 -17.03 -13.52
CA ALA A 45 -1.20 -16.71 -13.16
C ALA A 45 -0.71 -15.42 -13.85
N LYS A 46 -0.97 -15.27 -15.16
CA LYS A 46 -0.66 -14.03 -15.89
C LYS A 46 -1.34 -12.82 -15.28
N ARG A 47 -2.59 -12.97 -14.85
CA ARG A 47 -3.34 -11.88 -14.23
C ARG A 47 -2.73 -11.45 -12.89
N VAL A 48 -2.19 -12.38 -12.09
CA VAL A 48 -1.47 -12.02 -10.86
C VAL A 48 -0.26 -11.15 -11.17
N ILE A 49 0.57 -11.56 -12.15
CA ILE A 49 1.74 -10.81 -12.60
C ILE A 49 1.35 -9.42 -13.15
N GLU A 50 0.22 -9.31 -13.83
CA GLU A 50 -0.27 -8.01 -14.32
C GLU A 50 -0.77 -7.10 -13.19
N ASN A 51 -1.47 -7.66 -12.21
CA ASN A 51 -2.00 -6.94 -11.06
C ASN A 51 -0.91 -6.45 -10.11
N ASP A 52 0.26 -7.10 -10.09
CA ASP A 52 1.42 -6.69 -9.29
C ASP A 52 1.84 -5.23 -9.57
N LYS A 53 1.71 -4.79 -10.83
CA LYS A 53 1.95 -3.38 -11.21
C LYS A 53 1.02 -2.39 -10.50
N GLU A 54 -0.17 -2.81 -10.09
CA GLU A 54 -1.07 -1.96 -9.30
C GLU A 54 -0.53 -1.77 -7.88
N ILE A 55 0.06 -2.81 -7.29
CA ILE A 55 0.70 -2.79 -5.96
C ILE A 55 1.91 -1.84 -5.99
N ASP A 56 2.78 -1.93 -7.00
CA ASP A 56 3.88 -0.98 -7.24
C ASP A 56 3.41 0.48 -7.28
N ASN A 57 2.32 0.72 -8.02
CA ASN A 57 1.80 2.07 -8.18
C ASN A 57 1.19 2.60 -6.88
N MET A 58 0.58 1.73 -6.07
CA MET A 58 0.10 2.07 -4.75
C MET A 58 1.25 2.40 -3.79
N GLU A 59 2.33 1.60 -3.79
CA GLU A 59 3.53 1.88 -2.99
C GLU A 59 4.05 3.30 -3.27
N ARG A 60 4.29 3.62 -4.55
CA ARG A 60 4.76 4.96 -4.97
C ARG A 60 3.79 6.07 -4.58
N THR A 61 2.48 5.83 -4.70
CA THR A 61 1.45 6.81 -4.34
C THR A 61 1.48 7.10 -2.84
N ILE A 62 1.55 6.05 -2.02
CA ILE A 62 1.59 6.15 -0.56
C ILE A 62 2.89 6.80 -0.10
N GLU A 63 4.03 6.43 -0.70
CA GLU A 63 5.33 7.04 -0.43
C GLU A 63 5.29 8.55 -0.67
N GLN A 64 4.79 8.98 -1.84
CA GLN A 64 4.66 10.39 -2.18
C GLN A 64 3.74 11.15 -1.21
N ARG A 65 2.65 10.52 -0.74
CA ARG A 65 1.78 11.12 0.28
C ARG A 65 2.50 11.28 1.61
N CYS A 66 3.19 10.25 2.07
CA CYS A 66 3.98 10.29 3.29
C CYS A 66 5.02 11.41 3.25
N LEU A 67 5.81 11.52 2.18
CA LEU A 67 6.82 12.57 2.00
C LEU A 67 6.17 13.97 2.00
N ARG A 68 5.02 14.12 1.33
CA ARG A 68 4.27 15.38 1.31
C ARG A 68 3.79 15.78 2.72
N LEU A 69 3.28 14.82 3.49
CA LEU A 69 2.84 15.07 4.88
C LEU A 69 3.99 15.49 5.77
N LEU A 70 5.16 14.84 5.64
CA LEU A 70 6.37 15.19 6.40
C LEU A 70 6.84 16.62 6.08
N ILE A 71 6.89 16.99 4.80
CA ILE A 71 7.37 18.30 4.35
C ILE A 71 6.39 19.42 4.72
N GLN A 72 5.09 19.23 4.49
CA GLN A 72 4.10 20.30 4.63
C GLN A 72 3.72 20.58 6.08
N HIS A 73 3.71 19.55 6.94
CA HIS A 73 3.18 19.68 8.30
C HIS A 73 4.24 19.53 9.39
N GLN A 74 5.44 19.04 9.08
CA GLN A 74 6.52 18.79 10.05
C GLN A 74 6.00 18.10 11.33
N PRO A 75 5.28 16.96 11.19
CA PRO A 75 4.63 16.30 12.32
C PRO A 75 5.67 15.81 13.34
N VAL A 76 5.24 15.67 14.60
CA VAL A 76 6.09 15.24 15.71
C VAL A 76 5.45 14.08 16.48
N ALA A 77 6.26 13.38 17.27
CA ALA A 77 5.83 12.32 18.18
C ALA A 77 4.93 11.25 17.51
N LYS A 78 3.63 11.24 17.81
CA LYS A 78 2.69 10.22 17.35
C LYS A 78 2.53 10.22 15.82
N ASP A 79 2.35 11.39 15.23
CA ASP A 79 2.03 11.51 13.81
C ASP A 79 3.25 11.21 12.94
N LEU A 80 4.43 11.67 13.39
CA LEU A 80 5.70 11.30 12.76
C LEU A 80 5.91 9.79 12.79
N ARG A 81 5.67 9.15 13.95
CA ARG A 81 5.82 7.70 14.10
C ARG A 81 4.86 6.95 13.18
N PHE A 82 3.62 7.42 13.04
CA PHE A 82 2.63 6.81 12.15
C PHE A 82 3.08 6.87 10.68
N ILE A 83 3.48 8.05 10.20
CA ILE A 83 3.92 8.23 8.81
C ILE A 83 5.20 7.43 8.54
N SER A 84 6.18 7.43 9.45
CA SER A 84 7.39 6.63 9.30
C SER A 84 7.13 5.12 9.34
N ALA A 85 6.13 4.66 10.09
CA ALA A 85 5.72 3.26 10.07
C ALA A 85 5.07 2.90 8.73
N ALA A 86 4.18 3.75 8.20
CA ALA A 86 3.57 3.56 6.89
C ALA A 86 4.63 3.42 5.79
N LEU A 87 5.64 4.29 5.77
CA LEU A 87 6.76 4.22 4.81
C LEU A 87 7.55 2.90 4.88
N LYS A 88 7.71 2.31 6.06
CA LYS A 88 8.37 1.00 6.18
C LYS A 88 7.45 -0.13 5.71
N MET A 89 6.19 -0.06 6.11
CA MET A 89 5.21 -1.10 5.83
C MET A 89 4.93 -1.24 4.33
N ILE A 90 4.88 -0.14 3.57
CA ILE A 90 4.55 -0.20 2.14
C ILE A 90 5.58 -1.00 1.34
N THR A 91 6.86 -0.91 1.68
CA THR A 91 7.91 -1.71 1.05
C THR A 91 7.80 -3.18 1.46
N ASP A 92 7.48 -3.48 2.72
CA ASP A 92 7.21 -4.87 3.12
C ASP A 92 5.96 -5.44 2.41
N MET A 93 4.96 -4.59 2.16
CA MET A 93 3.72 -4.94 1.47
C MET A 93 3.93 -5.18 -0.03
N GLU A 94 4.68 -4.33 -0.71
CA GLU A 94 5.05 -4.53 -2.12
C GLU A 94 5.81 -5.85 -2.30
N ARG A 95 6.76 -6.16 -1.41
CA ARG A 95 7.49 -7.43 -1.46
C ARG A 95 6.61 -8.67 -1.24
N ILE A 96 5.49 -8.54 -0.55
CA ILE A 96 4.50 -9.63 -0.45
C ILE A 96 3.75 -9.77 -1.78
N GLY A 97 3.46 -8.65 -2.46
CA GLY A 97 2.93 -8.63 -3.83
C GLY A 97 3.83 -9.36 -4.81
N ASP A 98 5.12 -9.00 -4.86
CA ASP A 98 6.15 -9.68 -5.65
C ASP A 98 6.14 -11.19 -5.42
N GLN A 99 6.17 -11.60 -4.14
CA GLN A 99 6.16 -13.01 -3.76
C GLN A 99 4.89 -13.72 -4.22
N ALA A 100 3.74 -13.03 -4.27
CA ALA A 100 2.51 -13.61 -4.79
C ALA A 100 2.57 -13.79 -6.32
N ALA A 101 3.24 -12.90 -7.05
CA ALA A 101 3.45 -13.03 -8.48
C ALA A 101 4.45 -14.14 -8.86
N ASP A 102 5.37 -14.48 -7.94
CA ASP A 102 6.34 -15.56 -8.08
C ASP A 102 5.79 -16.98 -7.78
N ILE A 103 4.59 -17.11 -7.19
CA ILE A 103 3.89 -18.38 -6.89
C ILE A 103 3.31 -19.00 -8.17
#